data_AF-A0A1Q6F055-F1
#
_entry.id   AF-A0A1Q6F055-F1
#
_cell.length_a   1.000
_cell.length_b   1.000
_cell.length_c   1.000
_cell.angle_alpha   90.00
_cell.angle_beta   90.00
_cell.angle_gamma   90.00
#
_symmetry.space_group_name_H-M   'P 1'
#
loop_
_entity.id
_entity.type
_entity.pdbx_description
1 polymer ?
#
loop_
_entity_poly.entity_id
_entity_poly.type
_entity_poly.pdbx_seq_one_letter_code
_entity_poly.pdbx_strand_id
1 'polypeptide(L)'
;MIDMADSKAEYPAPDCLAPAAIEAKTEAAGVTKANLPVAKAFLLAMFAGAFIAFGGLFFTVFLSDSTLGWGAQRVVGGLCFCLGLVLVLVCGAELFTGNSLMVCALKSKKITLVQMLKAWVVVWVGNFVGALFTISSTARRSPTPW
;
A
#
# COMPACT_ATOMS: atom_id res chain seq x y z
N MET A 1 7.79 -45.16 28.92
CA MET A 1 8.72 -44.03 28.72
C MET A 1 8.30 -43.35 27.43
N ILE A 2 7.31 -42.46 27.55
CA ILE A 2 6.79 -41.66 26.42
C ILE A 2 7.72 -40.44 26.34
N ASP A 3 8.48 -40.36 25.26
CA ASP A 3 9.29 -39.19 24.93
C ASP A 3 8.35 -38.00 24.72
N MET A 4 8.30 -37.12 25.72
CA MET A 4 7.73 -35.78 25.63
C MET A 4 8.65 -34.95 24.74
N ALA A 5 8.50 -35.11 23.42
CA ALA A 5 9.11 -34.23 22.44
C ALA A 5 8.50 -32.83 22.60
N ASP A 6 9.30 -31.94 23.19
CA ASP A 6 9.35 -30.49 23.04
C ASP A 6 8.40 -29.93 21.96
N SER A 7 7.16 -29.63 22.33
CA SER A 7 6.29 -28.78 21.51
C SER A 7 6.76 -27.34 21.70
N LYS A 8 7.82 -26.97 20.97
CA LYS A 8 8.16 -25.56 20.79
C LYS A 8 7.06 -24.92 19.96
N ALA A 9 6.20 -24.16 20.62
CA ALA A 9 5.42 -23.14 19.95
C ALA A 9 6.40 -22.23 19.21
N GLU A 10 6.40 -22.31 17.88
CA GLU A 10 7.19 -21.44 17.01
C GLU A 10 6.58 -20.04 17.06
N TYR A 11 7.03 -19.24 18.02
CA TYR A 11 6.71 -17.81 18.02
C TYR A 11 7.30 -17.21 16.74
N PRO A 12 6.50 -16.56 15.87
CA PRO A 12 7.05 -15.93 14.67
C PRO A 12 8.13 -14.95 15.13
N ALA A 13 9.37 -15.22 14.73
CA ALA A 13 10.50 -14.37 15.08
C ALA A 13 10.17 -12.94 14.65
N PRO A 14 10.50 -11.91 15.46
CA PRO A 14 10.34 -10.53 15.03
C PRO A 14 11.15 -10.38 13.74
N ASP A 15 10.48 -9.92 12.68
CA ASP A 15 10.97 -9.86 11.30
C ASP A 15 12.03 -8.74 11.11
N CYS A 16 12.87 -8.55 12.14
CA CYS A 16 14.09 -7.75 12.18
C CYS A 16 15.18 -8.48 11.39
N LEU A 17 14.86 -8.83 10.15
CA LEU A 17 15.71 -9.60 9.27
C LEU A 17 17.01 -8.85 8.99
N ALA A 18 18.11 -9.59 8.90
CA ALA A 18 19.36 -9.04 8.39
C ALA A 18 19.13 -8.44 7.00
N PRO A 19 19.88 -7.40 6.57
CA PRO A 19 19.69 -6.76 5.28
C PRO A 19 19.60 -7.73 4.09
N ALA A 20 20.41 -8.80 4.10
CA ALA A 20 20.38 -9.86 3.09
C ALA A 20 19.06 -10.65 3.05
N ALA A 21 18.44 -10.90 4.21
CA ALA A 21 17.15 -11.57 4.29
C ALA A 21 15.98 -10.66 3.88
N ILE A 22 16.08 -9.34 4.13
CA ILE A 22 15.12 -8.34 3.61
C ILE A 22 15.19 -8.27 2.08
N GLU A 23 16.39 -8.25 1.51
CA GLU A 23 16.59 -8.26 0.06
C GLU A 23 15.95 -9.51 -0.56
N ALA A 24 16.26 -10.71 -0.04
CA ALA A 24 15.66 -11.95 -0.51
C ALA A 24 14.12 -11.96 -0.43
N LYS A 25 13.54 -11.43 0.65
CA LYS A 25 12.09 -11.30 0.81
C LYS A 25 11.49 -10.31 -0.18
N THR A 26 12.16 -9.18 -0.40
CA THR A 26 11.73 -8.14 -1.34
C THR A 26 11.79 -8.64 -2.78
N GLU A 27 12.82 -9.41 -3.13
CA GLU A 27 12.93 -10.07 -4.43
C GLU A 27 11.80 -11.07 -4.65
N ALA A 28 11.54 -11.96 -3.68
CA ALA A 28 10.46 -12.94 -3.75
C ALA A 28 9.09 -12.25 -3.91
N ALA A 29 8.85 -11.17 -3.16
CA ALA A 29 7.67 -10.34 -3.32
C ALA A 29 7.59 -9.73 -4.72
N GLY A 30 8.70 -9.20 -5.25
CA GLY A 30 8.77 -8.63 -6.59
C GLY A 30 8.46 -9.63 -7.71
N VAL A 31 8.93 -10.87 -7.57
CA VAL A 31 8.62 -11.97 -8.52
C VAL A 31 7.14 -12.34 -8.45
N THR A 32 6.56 -12.46 -7.26
CA THR A 32 5.12 -12.73 -7.10
C THR A 32 4.29 -11.63 -7.75
N LYS A 33 4.64 -10.37 -7.51
CA LYS A 33 3.97 -9.19 -8.09
C LYS A 33 4.08 -9.14 -9.61
N ALA A 34 5.23 -9.49 -10.18
CA ALA A 34 5.43 -9.55 -11.63
C ALA A 34 4.55 -10.61 -12.31
N ASN A 35 4.18 -11.68 -11.60
CA ASN A 35 3.39 -12.79 -12.12
C ASN A 35 1.89 -12.70 -11.77
N LEU A 36 1.46 -11.65 -11.06
CA LEU A 36 0.04 -11.45 -10.75
C LEU A 36 -0.77 -11.25 -12.04
N PRO A 37 -1.95 -11.88 -12.17
CA PRO A 37 -2.86 -11.60 -13.28
C PRO A 37 -3.20 -10.12 -13.34
N VAL A 38 -3.14 -9.53 -14.54
CA VAL A 38 -3.36 -8.08 -14.75
C VAL A 38 -4.68 -7.60 -14.14
N ALA A 39 -5.75 -8.36 -14.30
CA ALA A 39 -7.05 -8.01 -13.72
C ALA A 39 -7.04 -7.96 -12.19
N LYS A 40 -6.34 -8.92 -11.54
CA LYS A 40 -6.18 -8.93 -10.08
C LYS A 40 -5.31 -7.77 -9.61
N ALA A 41 -4.18 -7.55 -10.27
CA ALA A 41 -3.28 -6.44 -9.98
C ALA A 41 -4.00 -5.08 -10.12
N PHE A 42 -4.82 -4.92 -11.16
CA PHE A 42 -5.60 -3.71 -11.39
C PHE A 42 -6.64 -3.47 -10.28
N LEU A 43 -7.41 -4.49 -9.90
CA LEU A 43 -8.39 -4.37 -8.82
C LEU A 43 -7.72 -4.04 -7.47
N LEU A 44 -6.64 -4.74 -7.12
CA LEU A 44 -5.86 -4.45 -5.92
C LEU A 44 -5.29 -3.03 -5.96
N ALA A 45 -4.85 -2.56 -7.12
CA ALA A 45 -4.38 -1.21 -7.30
C ALA A 45 -5.51 -0.17 -7.19
N MET A 46 -6.71 -0.45 -7.67
CA MET A 46 -7.87 0.41 -7.43
C MET A 46 -8.18 0.55 -5.94
N PHE A 47 -8.17 -0.55 -5.19
CA PHE A 47 -8.36 -0.49 -3.73
C PHE A 47 -7.25 0.32 -3.06
N ALA A 48 -5.99 0.13 -3.46
CA ALA A 48 -4.88 0.92 -2.92
C ALA A 48 -5.08 2.42 -3.16
N GLY A 49 -5.44 2.81 -4.39
CA GLY A 49 -5.74 4.21 -4.74
C GLY A 49 -6.90 4.79 -3.94
N ALA A 50 -7.97 4.03 -3.76
CA ALA A 50 -9.13 4.46 -2.99
C ALA A 50 -8.77 4.71 -1.52
N PHE A 51 -7.99 3.84 -0.88
CA PHE A 51 -7.57 4.01 0.52
C PHE A 51 -6.63 5.19 0.73
N ILE A 52 -5.70 5.42 -0.21
CA ILE A 52 -4.85 6.62 -0.17
C ILE A 52 -5.67 7.89 -0.35
N ALA A 53 -6.67 7.89 -1.24
CA ALA A 53 -7.58 9.02 -1.39
C ALA A 53 -8.40 9.30 -0.12
N PHE A 54 -8.85 8.26 0.60
CA PHE A 54 -9.49 8.43 1.91
C PHE A 54 -8.54 9.03 2.96
N GLY A 55 -7.29 8.53 3.04
CA GLY A 55 -6.28 9.10 3.94
C GLY A 55 -5.98 10.58 3.63
N GLY A 56 -5.88 10.92 2.34
CA GLY A 56 -5.73 12.29 1.87
C GLY A 56 -6.94 13.17 2.19
N LEU A 57 -8.17 12.66 2.00
CA LEU A 57 -9.39 13.37 2.36
C LEU A 57 -9.41 13.71 3.85
N PHE A 58 -9.11 12.75 4.73
CA PHE A 58 -9.05 13.03 6.17
C PHE A 58 -7.98 14.07 6.52
N PHE A 59 -6.80 14.01 5.90
CA PHE A 59 -5.77 15.03 6.06
C PHE A 59 -6.31 16.43 5.69
N THR A 60 -7.02 16.54 4.57
CA THR A 60 -7.59 17.83 4.13
C THR A 60 -8.69 18.35 5.03
N VAL A 61 -9.49 17.47 5.65
CA VAL A 61 -10.53 17.87 6.61
C VAL A 61 -9.89 18.57 7.81
N PHE A 62 -8.87 17.97 8.42
CA PHE A 62 -8.15 18.59 9.54
C PHE A 62 -7.39 19.86 9.13
N LEU A 63 -6.86 19.91 7.91
CA LEU A 63 -6.18 21.09 7.41
C LEU A 63 -7.13 22.27 7.15
N SER A 64 -8.40 21.98 6.82
CA SER A 64 -9.42 23.01 6.55
C SER A 64 -10.03 23.63 7.81
N ASP A 65 -9.83 23.01 8.98
CA ASP A 65 -10.38 23.49 10.25
C ASP A 65 -9.55 24.64 10.81
N SER A 66 -10.06 25.88 10.72
CA SER A 66 -9.39 27.09 11.19
C SER A 66 -9.26 27.21 12.71
N THR A 67 -9.92 26.34 13.49
CA THR A 67 -9.86 26.36 14.96
C THR A 67 -8.63 25.66 15.53
N LEU A 68 -8.00 24.79 14.73
CA LEU A 68 -6.79 24.07 15.10
C LEU A 68 -5.54 24.89 14.80
N GLY A 69 -4.58 24.91 15.73
CA GLY A 69 -3.27 25.51 15.49
C GLY A 69 -2.51 24.79 14.36
N TRP A 70 -1.68 25.53 13.62
CA TRP A 70 -0.94 25.05 12.44
C TRP A 70 -0.22 23.70 12.64
N GLY A 71 0.41 23.52 13.81
CA GLY A 71 1.11 22.28 14.16
C GLY A 71 0.16 21.11 14.39
N ALA A 72 -0.95 21.33 15.10
CA ALA A 72 -1.94 20.31 15.41
C ALA A 72 -2.63 19.81 14.13
N GLN A 73 -3.00 20.71 13.21
CA GLN A 73 -3.58 20.34 11.90
C GLN A 73 -2.69 19.36 11.14
N ARG A 74 -1.37 19.62 11.09
CA ARG A 74 -0.42 18.78 10.35
C ARG A 74 -0.13 17.44 11.04
N VAL A 75 -0.02 17.42 12.36
CA VAL A 75 0.23 16.18 13.11
C VAL A 75 -0.99 15.27 13.05
N VAL A 76 -2.17 15.79 13.40
CA VAL A 76 -3.41 15.00 13.42
C VAL A 76 -3.82 14.59 12.01
N GLY A 77 -3.76 15.52 11.05
CA GLY A 77 -3.98 15.20 9.65
C GLY A 77 -3.01 14.12 9.16
N GLY A 78 -1.72 14.24 9.49
CA GLY A 78 -0.68 13.28 9.11
C GLY A 78 -0.95 11.87 9.67
N LEU A 79 -1.38 11.78 10.94
CA LEU A 79 -1.81 10.53 11.55
C LEU A 79 -3.00 9.91 10.80
N CYS A 80 -3.98 10.72 10.39
CA CYS A 80 -5.09 10.23 9.58
C CYS A 80 -4.65 9.77 8.19
N PHE A 81 -3.64 10.41 7.58
CA PHE A 81 -3.07 9.93 6.32
C PHE A 81 -2.40 8.55 6.50
N CYS A 82 -1.71 8.32 7.62
CA CYS A 82 -1.12 7.01 7.93
C CYS A 82 -2.18 5.90 8.02
N LEU A 83 -3.40 6.20 8.47
CA LEU A 83 -4.50 5.22 8.44
C LEU A 83 -4.80 4.74 7.02
N GLY A 84 -4.72 5.64 6.03
CA GLY A 84 -4.85 5.28 4.62
C GLY A 84 -3.79 4.26 4.18
N LEU A 85 -2.54 4.42 4.61
CA LEU A 85 -1.45 3.47 4.33
C LEU A 85 -1.64 2.13 5.06
N VAL A 86 -2.14 2.13 6.29
CA VAL A 86 -2.44 0.91 7.05
C VAL A 86 -3.52 0.08 6.34
N LEU A 87 -4.56 0.73 5.80
CA LEU A 87 -5.59 0.04 5.03
C LEU A 87 -5.02 -0.64 3.77
N VAL A 88 -4.09 0.02 3.07
CA VAL A 88 -3.38 -0.59 1.93
C VAL A 88 -2.62 -1.83 2.37
N LEU A 89 -1.91 -1.75 3.50
CA LEU A 89 -1.10 -2.86 4.03
C LEU A 89 -1.97 -4.06 4.43
N VAL A 90 -3.04 -3.82 5.20
CA VAL A 90 -3.93 -4.87 5.73
C VAL A 90 -4.69 -5.57 4.60
N CYS A 91 -5.14 -4.83 3.59
CA CYS A 91 -5.79 -5.43 2.43
C CYS A 91 -4.82 -6.11 1.45
N GLY A 92 -3.51 -5.97 1.64
CA GLY A 92 -2.51 -6.45 0.68
C GLY A 92 -2.66 -5.79 -0.70
N ALA A 93 -3.10 -4.53 -0.73
CA ALA A 93 -3.41 -3.84 -1.97
C ALA A 93 -2.12 -3.40 -2.68
N GLU A 94 -2.17 -3.35 -4.02
CA GLU A 94 -0.99 -3.07 -4.84
C GLU A 94 -0.82 -1.56 -5.05
N LEU A 95 0.08 -0.95 -4.28
CA LEU A 95 0.45 0.45 -4.42
C LEU A 95 1.70 0.59 -5.31
N PHE A 96 1.72 1.60 -6.18
CA PHE A 96 2.85 1.86 -7.07
C PHE A 96 4.18 2.04 -6.32
N THR A 97 4.17 2.74 -5.18
CA THR A 97 5.36 2.94 -4.35
C THR A 97 5.93 1.62 -3.81
N GLY A 98 5.06 0.68 -3.41
CA GLY A 98 5.47 -0.68 -3.03
C GLY A 98 5.93 -1.53 -4.21
N ASN A 99 5.36 -1.33 -5.40
CA ASN A 99 5.82 -2.00 -6.63
C ASN A 99 7.15 -1.45 -7.16
N SER A 100 7.58 -0.27 -6.71
CA SER A 100 8.89 0.28 -7.07
C SER A 100 10.04 -0.60 -6.55
N LEU A 101 9.81 -1.37 -5.48
CA LEU A 101 10.78 -2.33 -4.94
C LEU A 101 11.03 -3.53 -5.87
N MET A 102 10.22 -3.73 -6.92
CA MET A 102 10.49 -4.73 -7.96
C MET A 102 11.84 -4.51 -8.66
N VAL A 103 12.42 -3.31 -8.58
CA VAL A 103 13.77 -3.02 -9.09
C VAL A 103 14.84 -3.91 -8.44
N CYS A 104 14.68 -4.31 -7.18
CA CYS A 104 15.58 -5.29 -6.54
C CYS A 104 15.55 -6.63 -7.26
N ALA A 105 14.35 -7.14 -7.57
CA ALA A 105 14.19 -8.38 -8.34
C ALA A 105 14.72 -8.25 -9.78
N LEU A 106 14.62 -7.07 -10.40
CA LEU A 106 15.17 -6.80 -11.72
C LEU A 106 16.71 -6.83 -11.71
N LYS A 107 17.33 -6.19 -10.71
CA LYS A 107 18.80 -6.18 -10.54
C LYS A 107 19.34 -7.60 -10.33
N SER A 108 18.61 -8.42 -9.58
CA SER A 108 18.91 -9.83 -9.37
C SER A 108 18.48 -10.74 -10.53
N LYS A 109 18.05 -10.16 -11.65
CA LYS A 109 17.64 -10.84 -12.90
C LYS A 109 16.51 -11.87 -12.72
N LYS A 110 15.70 -11.74 -11.67
CA LYS A 110 14.56 -12.63 -11.39
C LYS A 110 13.29 -12.24 -12.14
N ILE A 111 13.20 -10.99 -12.60
CA ILE A 111 12.11 -10.48 -13.44
C ILE A 111 12.68 -9.77 -14.66
N THR A 112 11.88 -9.68 -15.72
CA THR A 112 12.24 -8.89 -16.91
C THR A 112 11.79 -7.43 -16.77
N LEU A 113 12.50 -6.51 -17.43
CA LEU A 113 12.12 -5.09 -17.48
C LEU A 113 10.70 -4.89 -18.03
N VAL A 114 10.31 -5.70 -19.03
CA VAL A 114 8.98 -5.64 -19.64
C VAL A 114 7.88 -6.03 -18.64
N GLN A 115 8.10 -7.09 -17.84
CA GLN A 115 7.15 -7.47 -16.79
C GLN A 115 7.00 -6.38 -15.73
N MET A 116 8.10 -5.77 -15.32
CA MET A 116 8.11 -4.67 -14.35
C MET A 116 7.32 -3.46 -14.87
N LEU A 117 7.62 -2.98 -16.09
CA LEU A 117 6.94 -1.83 -16.68
C LEU A 117 5.45 -2.09 -16.88
N LYS A 118 5.07 -3.29 -17.32
CA LYS A 118 3.65 -3.67 -17.46
C LYS A 118 2.94 -3.64 -16.11
N ALA A 119 3.52 -4.22 -15.06
CA ALA A 119 2.94 -4.18 -13.72
C ALA A 119 2.83 -2.74 -13.19
N TRP A 120 3.86 -1.93 -13.39
CA TRP A 120 3.88 -0.52 -12.98
C TRP A 120 2.78 0.30 -13.64
N VAL A 121 2.61 0.18 -14.97
CA VAL A 121 1.55 0.91 -15.68
C VAL A 121 0.18 0.47 -15.19
N VAL A 122 -0.06 -0.83 -15.06
CA VAL A 122 -1.36 -1.36 -14.57
C VAL A 122 -1.67 -0.86 -13.16
N VAL A 123 -0.69 -0.93 -12.26
CA VAL A 123 -0.86 -0.48 -10.87
C VAL A 123 -1.03 1.02 -10.79
N TRP A 124 -0.25 1.79 -11.55
CA TRP A 124 -0.34 3.25 -11.58
C TRP A 124 -1.71 3.72 -12.07
N VAL A 125 -2.20 3.15 -13.18
CA VAL A 125 -3.53 3.45 -13.69
C VAL A 125 -4.61 3.00 -12.69
N GLY A 126 -4.48 1.81 -12.10
CA GLY A 126 -5.41 1.32 -11.08
C GLY A 126 -5.49 2.26 -9.86
N ASN A 127 -4.34 2.69 -9.32
CA ASN A 127 -4.27 3.65 -8.21
C ASN A 127 -4.95 4.97 -8.59
N PHE A 128 -4.72 5.48 -9.79
CA PHE A 128 -5.33 6.71 -10.28
C PHE A 128 -6.86 6.59 -10.40
N VAL A 129 -7.36 5.52 -11.01
CA VAL A 129 -8.81 5.28 -11.14
C VAL A 129 -9.47 5.13 -9.76
N GLY A 130 -8.85 4.38 -8.85
CA GLY A 130 -9.35 4.22 -7.48
C GLY A 130 -9.46 5.55 -6.73
N ALA A 131 -8.43 6.40 -6.84
CA ALA A 131 -8.44 7.72 -6.21
C ALA A 131 -9.52 8.65 -6.81
N LEU A 132 -9.63 8.70 -8.13
CA LEU A 132 -10.67 9.49 -8.81
C LEU A 132 -12.07 9.01 -8.48
N PHE A 133 -12.28 7.70 -8.37
CA PHE A 133 -13.56 7.14 -7.98
C PHE A 133 -13.99 7.66 -6.60
N THR A 134 -13.11 7.53 -5.59
CA THR A 134 -13.37 8.00 -4.22
C THR A 134 -13.65 9.50 -4.15
N ILE A 135 -12.84 10.32 -4.84
CA ILE A 135 -13.01 11.77 -4.83
C ILE A 135 -14.31 12.16 -5.54
N SER A 136 -14.58 11.58 -6.72
CA SER A 136 -15.78 11.89 -7.49
C SER A 136 -17.07 11.48 -6.77
N SER A 137 -17.07 10.35 -6.06
CA SER A 137 -18.23 9.92 -5.27
C SER A 137 -18.50 10.83 -4.08
N THR A 138 -17.44 11.39 -3.50
CA THR A 138 -17.54 12.30 -2.35
C THR A 138 -17.97 13.70 -2.81
N ALA A 139 -17.39 14.20 -3.90
CA ALA A 139 -17.69 15.52 -4.48
C ALA A 139 -19.12 15.64 -5.01
N ARG A 140 -19.72 14.55 -5.53
CA ARG A 140 -21.11 14.54 -6.01
C ARG A 140 -22.15 14.60 -4.88
N ARG A 141 -21.76 14.35 -3.63
CA ARG A 141 -22.66 14.30 -2.47
C ARG A 141 -22.68 15.58 -1.63
N SER A 142 -21.94 16.62 -2.03
CA SER A 142 -22.09 17.96 -1.45
C SER A 142 -23.02 18.81 -2.32
N PRO A 143 -24.34 18.84 -2.08
CA PRO A 143 -25.13 20.02 -2.40
C PRO A 143 -24.62 21.11 -1.46
N THR A 144 -23.98 22.15 -2.00
CA THR A 144 -23.66 23.34 -1.23
C THR A 144 -24.96 24.11 -0.96
N PRO A 145 -25.24 24.43 0.32
CA PRO A 145 -25.72 25.77 0.59
C PRO A 145 -25.08 26.33 1.86
N TRP A 146 -23.78 26.67 1.82
CA TRP A 146 -23.17 27.58 2.80
C TRP A 146 -22.07 28.38 2.09
#